data_AF-A0A958B644-F1
#
_entry.id   AF-A0A958B644-F1
#
_cell.length_a   1.000
_cell.length_b   1.000
_cell.length_c   1.000
_cell.angle_alpha   90.00
_cell.angle_beta   90.00
_cell.angle_gamma   90.00
#
_symmetry.space_group_name_H-M   'P 1'
#
loop_
_entity.id
_entity.type
_entity.pdbx_description
1 polymer ?
#
loop_
_entity_poly.entity_id
_entity_poly.type
_entity_poly.pdbx_seq_one_letter_code
_entity_poly.pdbx_strand_id
1 'polypeptide(L)'
;MIKKPARLYTTIAGIFLLAQGISTLAFRLYPPLDHAFPQLLALTQMVPPHSILHILTGLWALATLYWGGERGAIWFAAAFGLFYTALALYGMITMQPTVFGLQPFDHPFHLLLGLLGLMAAGIAYYQTHKRKRISL
;
A
#
# COMPACT_ATOMS: atom_id res chain seq x y z
N MET A 1 -4.08 -16.97 -15.89
CA MET A 1 -4.94 -15.89 -15.34
C MET A 1 -5.00 -16.00 -13.82
N ILE A 2 -4.69 -14.93 -13.08
CA ILE A 2 -4.77 -14.92 -11.61
C ILE A 2 -6.24 -15.01 -11.19
N LYS A 3 -6.58 -16.01 -10.36
CA LYS A 3 -7.98 -16.31 -9.97
C LYS A 3 -8.56 -15.34 -8.91
N LYS A 4 -7.70 -14.64 -8.16
CA LYS A 4 -8.06 -13.71 -7.08
C LYS A 4 -7.08 -12.51 -7.02
N PRO A 5 -7.11 -11.62 -8.03
CA PRO A 5 -6.11 -10.56 -8.16
C PRO A 5 -6.14 -9.55 -7.01
N ALA A 6 -7.33 -9.15 -6.54
CA ALA A 6 -7.46 -8.24 -5.41
C ALA A 6 -6.88 -8.84 -4.12
N ARG A 7 -7.21 -10.10 -3.81
CA ARG A 7 -6.66 -10.78 -2.63
C ARG A 7 -5.14 -10.91 -2.68
N LEU A 8 -4.57 -11.23 -3.84
CA LEU A 8 -3.12 -11.29 -4.03
C LEU A 8 -2.48 -9.91 -3.80
N TYR A 9 -3.03 -8.87 -4.43
CA TYR A 9 -2.56 -7.50 -4.26
C TYR A 9 -2.62 -7.06 -2.80
N THR A 10 -3.77 -7.20 -2.13
CA THR A 10 -3.94 -6.83 -0.72
C THR A 10 -2.97 -7.58 0.18
N THR A 11 -2.67 -8.85 -0.11
CA THR A 11 -1.70 -9.64 0.67
C THR A 11 -0.29 -9.08 0.52
N ILE A 12 0.15 -8.86 -0.73
CA ILE A 12 1.50 -8.34 -1.01
C ILE A 12 1.65 -6.94 -0.44
N ALA A 13 0.70 -6.03 -0.72
CA ALA A 13 0.71 -4.68 -0.20
C ALA A 13 0.69 -4.67 1.33
N GLY A 14 -0.17 -5.47 1.97
CA GLY A 14 -0.27 -5.55 3.42
C GLY A 14 1.03 -5.99 4.10
N ILE A 15 1.66 -7.06 3.61
CA ILE A 15 2.94 -7.55 4.13
C ILE A 15 4.05 -6.53 3.91
N PHE A 16 4.14 -5.98 2.69
CA PHE A 16 5.17 -5.00 2.35
C PHE A 16 5.08 -3.75 3.24
N LEU A 17 3.88 -3.18 3.39
CA LEU A 17 3.67 -1.98 4.22
C LEU A 17 3.98 -2.24 5.69
N LEU A 18 3.55 -3.39 6.23
CA LEU A 18 3.88 -3.75 7.61
C LEU A 18 5.39 -3.89 7.80
N ALA A 19 6.05 -4.65 6.93
CA ALA A 19 7.49 -4.85 7.02
C ALA A 19 8.25 -3.52 6.90
N GLN A 20 7.89 -2.69 5.91
CA GLN A 20 8.51 -1.38 5.71
C GLN A 20 8.27 -0.46 6.91
N GLY A 21 7.02 -0.28 7.35
CA GLY A 21 6.68 0.61 8.45
C GLY A 21 7.28 0.18 9.80
N ILE A 22 7.31 -1.12 10.11
CA ILE A 22 7.95 -1.63 11.33
C ILE A 22 9.46 -1.43 11.27
N SER A 23 10.10 -1.81 10.15
CA SER A 23 11.56 -1.70 10.03
C SER A 23 12.04 -0.25 10.07
N THR A 24 11.42 0.66 9.32
CA THR A 24 11.81 2.08 9.32
C THR A 24 11.55 2.74 10.67
N LEU A 25 10.43 2.42 11.34
CA LEU A 25 10.16 2.94 12.68
C LEU A 25 11.17 2.41 13.70
N ALA A 26 11.48 1.12 13.68
CA ALA A 26 12.46 0.51 14.58
C ALA A 26 13.84 1.15 14.42
N PHE A 27 14.29 1.38 13.19
CA PHE A 27 15.59 2.01 12.90
C PHE A 27 15.62 3.47 13.36
N ARG A 28 14.51 4.19 13.24
CA ARG A 28 14.39 5.57 13.75
C ARG A 28 14.40 5.64 15.29
N LEU A 29 13.81 4.66 15.96
CA LEU A 29 13.69 4.64 17.42
C LEU A 29 14.91 4.02 18.12
N TYR A 30 15.70 3.22 17.41
CA TYR A 30 16.87 2.54 17.95
C TYR A 30 18.11 2.79 17.06
N PRO A 31 18.85 3.89 17.31
CA PRO A 31 19.98 4.33 16.48
C PRO A 31 21.06 3.28 16.18
N PRO A 32 21.37 2.31 17.07
CA PRO A 32 22.32 1.25 16.74
C PRO A 32 21.95 0.43 15.49
N LEU A 33 20.66 0.27 15.17
CA LEU A 33 20.24 -0.41 13.94
C LEU A 33 20.56 0.40 12.69
N ASP A 34 20.33 1.72 12.74
CA ASP A 34 20.66 2.62 11.63
C ASP A 34 22.18 2.69 11.40
N HIS A 35 22.98 2.71 12.47
CA HIS A 35 24.43 2.66 12.33
C HIS A 35 24.93 1.35 11.69
N ALA A 36 24.29 0.22 11.99
CA ALA A 36 24.64 -1.08 11.42
C ALA A 36 24.17 -1.23 9.96
N PHE A 37 23.05 -0.62 9.60
CA PHE A 37 22.39 -0.79 8.29
C PHE A 37 21.84 0.56 7.75
N PRO A 38 22.70 1.57 7.51
CA PRO A 38 22.26 2.94 7.23
C PRO A 38 21.49 3.07 5.90
N GLN A 39 21.65 2.09 5.01
CA GLN A 39 21.02 2.10 3.69
C GLN A 39 19.49 2.05 3.79
N LEU A 40 18.93 1.44 4.84
CA LEU A 40 17.47 1.31 4.97
C LEU A 40 16.80 2.67 5.13
N LEU A 41 17.28 3.51 6.05
CA LEU A 41 16.76 4.88 6.21
C LEU A 41 17.26 5.82 5.11
N ALA A 42 18.46 5.61 4.58
CA ALA A 42 18.97 6.43 3.48
C ALA A 42 18.14 6.30 2.20
N LEU A 43 17.67 5.08 1.88
CA LEU A 43 16.84 4.82 0.69
C LEU A 43 15.37 5.21 0.91
N THR A 44 14.82 4.93 2.09
CA THR A 44 13.38 5.14 2.35
C THR A 44 13.06 6.54 2.82
N GLN A 45 13.99 7.22 3.51
CA GLN A 45 13.82 8.54 4.11
C GLN A 45 12.56 8.69 4.99
N MET A 46 11.96 7.57 5.43
CA MET A 46 10.67 7.60 6.12
C MET A 46 10.80 8.24 7.50
N VAL A 47 9.88 9.17 7.78
CA VAL A 47 9.69 9.78 9.09
C VAL A 47 8.73 8.94 9.94
N PRO A 48 8.69 9.11 11.28
CA PRO A 48 7.82 8.31 12.14
C PRO A 48 6.33 8.34 11.75
N PRO A 49 5.71 9.50 11.42
CA PRO A 49 4.32 9.51 10.96
C PRO A 49 4.04 8.66 9.73
N HIS A 50 4.96 8.65 8.76
CA HIS A 50 4.86 7.84 7.55
C HIS A 50 4.97 6.34 7.87
N SER A 51 5.88 5.99 8.76
CA SER A 51 6.07 4.60 9.21
C SER A 51 4.82 4.08 9.93
N ILE A 52 4.20 4.92 10.78
CA ILE A 52 2.93 4.60 11.43
C ILE A 52 1.81 4.42 10.40
N LEU A 53 1.71 5.28 9.39
CA LEU A 53 0.72 5.14 8.32
C LEU A 53 0.85 3.80 7.59
N HIS A 54 2.07 3.36 7.31
CA HIS A 54 2.34 2.06 6.69
C HIS A 54 1.91 0.90 7.60
N ILE A 55 2.23 0.95 8.89
CA ILE A 55 1.82 -0.06 9.87
C ILE A 55 0.29 -0.15 9.92
N LEU A 56 -0.41 0.97 10.13
CA LEU A 56 -1.87 1.00 10.23
C LEU A 56 -2.53 0.49 8.94
N THR A 57 -2.00 0.88 7.77
CA THR A 57 -2.53 0.46 6.48
C THR A 57 -2.29 -1.03 6.23
N GLY A 58 -1.13 -1.57 6.59
CA GLY A 58 -0.86 -2.99 6.46
C GLY A 58 -1.65 -3.84 7.46
N LEU A 59 -1.87 -3.35 8.69
CA LEU A 59 -2.82 -3.98 9.63
C LEU A 59 -4.24 -3.98 9.08
N TRP A 60 -4.69 -2.88 8.47
CA TRP A 60 -5.98 -2.81 7.81
C TRP A 60 -6.08 -3.81 6.65
N ALA A 61 -5.02 -3.98 5.86
CA ALA A 61 -4.95 -5.00 4.82
C ALA A 61 -5.18 -6.41 5.39
N LEU A 62 -4.45 -6.78 6.45
CA LEU A 62 -4.62 -8.07 7.12
C LEU A 62 -6.02 -8.25 7.69
N ALA A 63 -6.57 -7.22 8.34
CA ALA A 63 -7.92 -7.21 8.87
C ALA A 63 -8.97 -7.44 7.76
N THR A 64 -8.83 -6.76 6.62
CA THR A 64 -9.74 -6.95 5.47
C THR A 64 -9.63 -8.35 4.85
N LEU A 65 -8.42 -8.94 4.82
CA LEU A 65 -8.21 -10.30 4.34
C LEU A 65 -8.81 -11.36 5.27
N TYR A 66 -8.72 -11.13 6.58
CA TYR A 66 -9.19 -12.06 7.60
C TYR A 66 -10.72 -11.99 7.78
N TRP A 67 -11.28 -10.80 7.94
CA TRP A 67 -12.73 -10.62 8.18
C TRP A 67 -13.55 -10.39 6.92
N GLY A 68 -13.00 -9.71 5.91
CA GLY A 68 -13.75 -9.27 4.74
C GLY A 68 -13.72 -10.24 3.54
N GLY A 69 -12.85 -11.26 3.57
CA GLY A 69 -12.68 -12.20 2.47
C GLY A 69 -12.37 -11.51 1.13
N GLU A 70 -12.95 -12.02 0.03
CA GLU A 70 -12.69 -11.45 -1.31
C GLU A 70 -13.25 -10.03 -1.46
N ARG A 71 -14.43 -9.75 -0.87
CA ARG A 71 -15.03 -8.40 -0.94
C ARG A 71 -14.20 -7.38 -0.19
N GLY A 72 -13.69 -7.74 0.99
CA GLY A 72 -12.76 -6.91 1.76
C GLY A 72 -11.50 -6.59 0.98
N ALA A 73 -10.91 -7.59 0.32
CA ALA A 73 -9.74 -7.39 -0.53
C ALA A 73 -10.01 -6.44 -1.71
N ILE A 74 -11.16 -6.55 -2.37
CA ILE A 74 -11.56 -5.62 -3.45
C ILE A 74 -11.65 -4.19 -2.93
N TRP A 75 -12.33 -3.99 -1.79
CA TRP A 75 -12.48 -2.66 -1.18
C TRP A 75 -11.14 -2.07 -0.75
N PHE A 76 -10.28 -2.88 -0.11
CA PHE A 76 -8.93 -2.46 0.24
C PHE A 76 -8.16 -2.05 -1.02
N ALA A 77 -8.09 -2.91 -2.03
CA ALA A 77 -7.33 -2.65 -3.25
C ALA A 77 -7.81 -1.38 -3.98
N ALA A 78 -9.13 -1.14 -4.01
CA ALA A 78 -9.72 0.06 -4.59
C ALA A 78 -9.38 1.31 -3.77
N ALA A 79 -9.63 1.30 -2.47
CA ALA A 79 -9.43 2.45 -1.60
C ALA A 79 -7.94 2.80 -1.44
N PHE A 80 -7.10 1.80 -1.21
CA PHE A 80 -5.65 1.96 -1.18
C PHE A 80 -5.12 2.42 -2.54
N GLY A 81 -5.57 1.80 -3.63
CA GLY A 81 -5.19 2.16 -4.99
C GLY A 81 -5.52 3.63 -5.33
N LEU A 82 -6.73 4.06 -4.97
CA LEU A 82 -7.18 5.44 -5.14
C LEU A 82 -6.36 6.40 -4.27
N PHE A 83 -6.16 6.09 -2.99
CA PHE A 83 -5.39 6.93 -2.07
C PHE A 83 -3.95 7.11 -2.57
N TYR A 84 -3.26 6.03 -2.94
CA TYR A 84 -1.88 6.07 -3.41
C TYR A 84 -1.73 6.81 -4.73
N THR A 85 -2.67 6.61 -5.66
CA THR A 85 -2.70 7.34 -6.93
C THR A 85 -2.91 8.83 -6.69
N ALA A 86 -3.90 9.21 -5.86
CA ALA A 86 -4.18 10.60 -5.54
C ALA A 86 -2.99 11.27 -4.82
N LEU A 87 -2.35 10.57 -3.90
CA LEU A 87 -1.19 11.04 -3.16
C LEU A 87 0.02 11.27 -4.08
N ALA A 88 0.26 10.35 -5.01
CA ALA A 88 1.30 10.50 -6.03
C ALA A 88 1.04 11.71 -6.95
N LEU A 89 -0.18 11.83 -7.46
CA LEU A 89 -0.58 12.95 -8.32
C LEU A 89 -0.45 14.29 -7.57
N TYR A 90 -0.92 14.35 -6.33
CA TYR A 90 -0.80 15.54 -5.48
C TYR A 90 0.67 15.93 -5.28
N GLY A 91 1.54 14.97 -4.97
CA GLY A 91 2.96 15.21 -4.79
C GLY A 91 3.64 15.72 -6.07
N MET A 92 3.35 15.09 -7.22
CA MET A 92 3.87 15.54 -8.52
C MET A 92 3.38 16.93 -8.94
N ILE A 93 2.15 17.30 -8.59
CA ILE A 93 1.57 18.61 -8.95
C ILE A 93 2.12 19.71 -8.04
N THR A 94 2.16 19.46 -6.72
CA THR A 94 2.49 20.50 -5.74
C THR A 94 3.98 20.66 -5.54
N MET A 95 4.79 19.62 -5.78
CA MET A 95 6.24 19.59 -5.50
C MET A 95 6.57 19.94 -4.04
N GLN A 96 5.60 19.86 -3.13
CA GLN A 96 5.76 20.16 -1.71
C GLN A 96 5.83 18.85 -0.91
N PRO A 97 6.69 18.78 0.13
CA PRO A 97 6.64 17.67 1.07
C PRO A 97 5.29 17.67 1.81
N THR A 98 4.63 16.52 1.85
CA THR A 98 3.37 16.36 2.59
C THR A 98 3.62 16.24 4.10
N VAL A 99 2.57 16.27 4.92
CA VAL A 99 2.65 16.00 6.37
C VAL A 99 3.27 14.62 6.67
N PHE A 100 3.25 13.69 5.72
CA PHE A 100 3.90 12.38 5.82
C PHE A 100 5.38 12.40 5.41
N GLY A 101 5.95 13.56 5.11
CA GLY A 101 7.34 13.69 4.69
C GLY A 101 7.64 13.02 3.35
N LEU A 102 6.63 12.86 2.48
CA LEU A 102 6.78 12.26 1.16
C LEU A 102 7.82 13.00 0.35
N GLN A 103 8.77 12.25 -0.18
CA GLN A 103 9.83 12.76 -1.03
C GLN A 103 9.41 12.70 -2.50
N PRO A 104 10.03 13.52 -3.38
CA PRO A 104 9.78 13.44 -4.82
C PRO A 104 9.97 12.04 -5.42
N PHE A 105 10.92 11.25 -4.89
CA PHE A 105 11.19 9.89 -5.35
C PHE A 105 10.09 8.89 -4.96
N ASP A 106 9.26 9.21 -3.96
CA ASP A 106 8.19 8.34 -3.52
C ASP A 106 7.04 8.32 -4.54
N HIS A 107 6.86 9.39 -5.32
CA HIS A 107 5.68 9.56 -6.17
C HIS A 107 5.54 8.49 -7.28
N PRO A 108 6.60 8.09 -8.02
CA PRO A 108 6.50 7.00 -9.00
C PRO A 108 6.12 5.66 -8.37
N PHE A 109 6.64 5.34 -7.18
CA PHE A 109 6.29 4.10 -6.47
C PHE A 109 4.83 4.12 -6.02
N HIS A 110 4.37 5.23 -5.46
CA HIS A 110 2.97 5.40 -5.05
C HIS A 110 2.03 5.31 -6.25
N LEU A 111 2.38 5.93 -7.38
CA LEU A 111 1.58 5.85 -8.60
C LEU A 111 1.49 4.42 -9.11
N LEU A 112 2.63 3.72 -9.21
CA LEU A 112 2.68 2.33 -9.66
C LEU A 112 1.82 1.42 -8.78
N LEU A 113 2.03 1.47 -7.46
CA LEU A 113 1.27 0.66 -6.52
C LEU A 113 -0.21 1.04 -6.55
N GLY A 114 -0.53 2.33 -6.66
CA GLY A 114 -1.88 2.86 -6.76
C GLY A 114 -2.65 2.29 -7.97
N LEU A 115 -2.04 2.38 -9.15
CA LEU A 115 -2.61 1.88 -10.40
C LEU A 115 -2.77 0.35 -10.38
N LEU A 116 -1.77 -0.38 -9.86
CA LEU A 116 -1.88 -1.83 -9.69
C LEU A 116 -3.04 -2.23 -8.77
N GLY A 117 -3.29 -1.45 -7.71
CA GLY A 117 -4.41 -1.65 -6.79
C GLY A 117 -5.76 -1.45 -7.47
N LEU A 118 -5.92 -0.34 -8.20
CA LEU A 118 -7.12 -0.05 -8.98
C LEU A 118 -7.38 -1.12 -10.05
N MET A 119 -6.34 -1.57 -10.75
CA MET A 119 -6.43 -2.66 -11.72
C MET A 119 -6.86 -3.98 -11.06
N ALA A 120 -6.22 -4.35 -9.94
CA ALA A 120 -6.56 -5.57 -9.22
C ALA A 120 -8.01 -5.57 -8.73
N ALA A 121 -8.48 -4.43 -8.20
CA ALA A 121 -9.87 -4.24 -7.79
C ALA A 121 -10.83 -4.33 -8.98
N GLY A 122 -10.54 -3.63 -10.09
CA GLY A 122 -11.38 -3.63 -11.29
C GLY A 122 -11.52 -5.02 -11.91
N ILE A 123 -10.41 -5.76 -12.04
CA ILE A 123 -10.42 -7.14 -12.55
C ILE A 123 -11.24 -8.06 -11.63
N ALA A 124 -11.02 -8.00 -10.31
CA ALA A 124 -11.75 -8.82 -9.36
C ALA A 124 -13.26 -8.49 -9.34
N TYR A 125 -13.62 -7.21 -9.43
CA TYR A 125 -15.00 -6.75 -9.52
C TYR A 125 -15.69 -7.27 -10.79
N TYR A 126 -15.02 -7.19 -11.94
CA TYR A 126 -15.55 -7.72 -13.21
C TYR A 126 -15.75 -9.25 -13.14
N GLN A 127 -14.78 -9.99 -12.60
CA GLN A 127 -14.86 -11.44 -12.48
C GLN A 127 -16.02 -11.90 -11.57
N THR A 128 -16.25 -11.18 -10.47
CA THR A 128 -17.35 -11.48 -9.53
C THR A 128 -18.73 -11.21 -10.15
N HIS A 129 -18.87 -10.14 -10.94
CA HIS A 129 -20.11 -9.83 -11.65
C HIS A 129 -20.39 -10.80 -12.81
N LYS A 130 -19.37 -11.13 -13.60
CA LYS A 130 -19.51 -12.10 -14.71
C LYS A 130 -19.98 -13.48 -14.22
N ARG A 131 -19.43 -13.96 -13.10
CA ARG A 131 -19.84 -15.24 -12.51
C ARG A 131 -21.31 -15.26 -12.09
N LYS A 132 -21.78 -14.18 -11.43
CA LYS A 132 -23.19 -14.06 -11.03
C LYS A 132 -24.16 -14.09 -12.21
N ARG A 133 -23.76 -13.52 -13.35
CA ARG A 133 -24.59 -13.48 -14.56
C ARG A 133 -24.75 -14.84 -15.24
N ILE A 134 -23.76 -15.74 -15.13
CA ILE A 134 -23.79 -17.08 -15.74
C ILE A 134 -24.58 -18.07 -14.87
N SER A 135 -24.73 -17.79 -13.57
CA SER A 135 -25.46 -18.64 -12.62
C SER A 135 -26.95 -18.33 -12.50
N LEU A 136 -27.47 -17.39 -13.29
CA LEU A 136 -28.89 -17.02 -13.38
C LEU A 136 -29.43 -17.47 -14.74
#